data_AF-A0A3P6CRF5-F1
#
_entry.id   AF-A0A3P6CRF5-F1
#
_cell.length_a   1.000
_cell.length_b   1.000
_cell.length_c   1.000
_cell.angle_alpha   90.00
_cell.angle_beta   90.00
_cell.angle_gamma   90.00
#
_symmetry.space_group_name_H-M   'P 1'
#
loop_
_entity.id
_entity.type
_entity.pdbx_description
1 polymer ?
#
loop_
_entity_poly.entity_id
_entity_poly.type
_entity_poly.pdbx_seq_one_letter_code
_entity_poly.pdbx_strand_id
1 'polypeptide(L)'
;MNSWFWSAVFHTRDIDITKRLDFSSAIAVIGFSLIVSILRTFDIRVEAARVMISAPILALITTHVLYINFYKLDYAAVFRHPSNWKLWVVVIASGYFDAHSIWHLVTVPLTILWWSFIRDDAEFRTSSLLKKSKTKAK
;
A
#
# COMPACT_ATOMS: atom_id res chain seq x y z
N MET A 1 -9.73 5.15 8.54
CA MET A 1 -10.88 4.69 9.36
C MET A 1 -11.76 3.69 8.63
N ASN A 2 -12.15 3.90 7.38
CA ASN A 2 -13.05 2.96 6.68
C ASN A 2 -12.49 1.55 6.44
N SER A 3 -11.18 1.36 6.21
CA SER A 3 -10.66 0.00 5.92
C SER A 3 -10.67 -0.94 7.12
N TRP A 4 -10.37 -0.42 8.31
CA TRP A 4 -10.36 -1.23 9.54
C TRP A 4 -11.79 -1.62 9.94
N PHE A 5 -12.76 -0.75 9.66
CA PHE A 5 -14.18 -1.05 9.82
C PHE A 5 -14.62 -2.20 8.90
N TRP A 6 -14.33 -2.13 7.60
CA TRP A 6 -14.71 -3.19 6.66
C TRP A 6 -13.97 -4.51 6.91
N SER A 7 -12.72 -4.45 7.36
CA SER A 7 -11.95 -5.62 7.78
C SER A 7 -12.59 -6.32 8.99
N ALA A 8 -12.98 -5.55 10.02
CA ALA A 8 -13.69 -6.11 11.18
C ALA A 8 -15.05 -6.73 10.80
N VAL A 9 -15.80 -6.10 9.90
CA VAL A 9 -17.08 -6.62 9.40
C VAL A 9 -16.86 -7.90 8.57
N PHE A 10 -15.82 -7.97 7.74
CA PHE A 10 -15.47 -9.16 6.98
C PHE A 10 -15.08 -10.34 7.90
N HIS A 11 -14.25 -10.10 8.92
CA HIS A 11 -13.84 -11.14 9.86
C HIS A 11 -14.96 -11.64 10.78
N THR A 12 -16.06 -10.88 10.91
CA THR A 12 -17.25 -11.33 11.65
C THR A 12 -18.27 -12.02 10.74
N ARG A 13 -18.32 -11.65 9.45
CA ARG A 13 -19.20 -12.25 8.43
C ARG A 13 -18.52 -12.26 7.07
N ASP A 14 -18.08 -13.45 6.64
CA ASP A 14 -17.52 -13.69 5.32
C ASP A 14 -18.66 -13.90 4.29
N ILE A 15 -19.09 -12.80 3.68
CA ILE A 15 -20.03 -12.80 2.56
C ILE A 15 -19.46 -11.97 1.42
N ASP A 16 -19.85 -12.26 0.18
CA ASP A 16 -19.23 -11.65 -1.02
C ASP A 16 -19.16 -10.12 -0.99
N ILE A 17 -20.16 -9.46 -0.40
CA ILE A 17 -20.19 -8.00 -0.27
C ILE A 17 -19.15 -7.49 0.73
N THR A 18 -19.05 -8.10 1.91
CA THR A 18 -18.09 -7.67 2.95
C THR A 18 -16.66 -7.91 2.48
N LYS A 19 -16.42 -9.01 1.79
CA LYS A 19 -15.14 -9.32 1.12
C LYS A 19 -14.75 -8.26 0.11
N ARG A 20 -15.66 -7.89 -0.80
CA ARG A 20 -15.41 -6.84 -1.82
C ARG A 20 -15.12 -5.48 -1.18
N LEU A 21 -15.87 -5.11 -0.15
CA LEU A 21 -15.70 -3.83 0.54
C LEU A 21 -14.40 -3.77 1.33
N ASP A 22 -14.01 -4.87 1.99
CA ASP A 22 -12.72 -4.97 2.68
C ASP A 22 -11.55 -4.76 1.70
N PHE A 23 -11.48 -5.56 0.62
CA PHE A 23 -10.44 -5.42 -0.39
C PHE A 23 -10.42 -4.02 -1.04
N SER A 24 -11.59 -3.49 -1.42
CA SER A 24 -11.69 -2.17 -2.06
C SER A 24 -11.18 -1.06 -1.14
N SER A 25 -11.53 -1.14 0.15
CA SER A 25 -11.11 -0.16 1.13
C SER A 25 -9.62 -0.26 1.48
N ALA A 26 -9.05 -1.47 1.50
CA ALA A 26 -7.62 -1.69 1.70
C ALA A 26 -6.80 -1.11 0.54
N ILE A 27 -7.20 -1.39 -0.71
CA ILE A 27 -6.56 -0.85 -1.91
C ILE A 27 -6.61 0.69 -1.92
N ALA A 28 -7.76 1.27 -1.57
CA ALA A 28 -7.91 2.73 -1.51
C ALA A 28 -6.96 3.36 -0.48
N VAL A 29 -6.81 2.75 0.71
CA VAL A 29 -5.91 3.26 1.76
C VAL A 29 -4.44 3.15 1.35
N ILE A 30 -4.03 2.01 0.78
CA ILE A 30 -2.65 1.81 0.29
C ILE A 30 -2.33 2.84 -0.80
N GLY A 31 -3.24 2.99 -1.76
CA GLY A 31 -3.11 3.90 -2.87
C GLY A 31 -3.02 5.37 -2.45
N PHE A 32 -3.88 5.81 -1.54
CA PHE A 32 -3.82 7.17 -0.98
C PHE A 32 -2.52 7.41 -0.20
N SER A 33 -2.11 6.43 0.62
CA SER A 33 -0.87 6.53 1.40
C SER A 33 0.36 6.61 0.50
N LEU A 34 0.37 5.89 -0.63
CA LEU A 34 1.43 5.98 -1.64
C LEU A 34 1.54 7.39 -2.23
N ILE A 35 0.40 7.98 -2.62
CA ILE A 35 0.35 9.35 -3.16
C ILE A 35 0.95 10.32 -2.13
N VAL A 36 0.42 10.32 -0.90
CA VAL A 36 0.89 11.23 0.15
C VAL A 36 2.38 11.04 0.45
N SER A 37 2.86 9.80 0.48
CA SER A 37 4.26 9.49 0.73
C SER A 37 5.18 10.05 -0.36
N ILE A 38 4.83 9.88 -1.65
CA ILE A 38 5.61 10.45 -2.76
C ILE A 38 5.64 11.98 -2.67
N LEU A 39 4.47 12.62 -2.52
CA LEU A 39 4.40 14.08 -2.47
C LEU A 39 5.21 14.66 -1.30
N ARG A 40 5.25 13.95 -0.16
CA ARG A 40 5.96 14.38 1.04
C ARG A 40 7.47 14.12 0.98
N THR A 41 7.91 12.99 0.45
CA THR A 41 9.34 12.64 0.31
C THR A 41 10.06 13.58 -0.65
N PHE A 42 9.41 13.98 -1.74
CA PHE A 42 10.00 14.86 -2.75
C PHE A 42 9.65 16.35 -2.56
N ASP A 43 9.00 16.71 -1.43
CA ASP A 43 8.50 18.07 -1.12
C ASP A 43 7.83 18.76 -2.33
N ILE A 44 6.98 18.02 -3.03
CA ILE A 44 6.35 18.50 -4.27
C ILE A 44 5.28 19.51 -3.89
N ARG A 45 5.54 20.79 -4.16
CA ARG A 45 4.62 21.90 -3.85
C ARG A 45 3.86 22.43 -5.07
N VAL A 46 4.35 22.13 -6.28
CA VAL A 46 3.70 22.58 -7.52
C VAL A 46 2.44 21.76 -7.75
N GLU A 47 1.29 22.43 -7.80
CA GLU A 47 -0.02 21.77 -7.93
C GLU A 47 -0.13 20.90 -9.19
N ALA A 48 0.38 21.38 -10.32
CA ALA A 48 0.40 20.60 -11.56
C ALA A 48 1.18 19.28 -11.43
N ALA A 49 2.33 19.29 -10.73
CA ALA A 49 3.12 18.08 -10.50
C ALA A 49 2.43 17.11 -9.54
N ARG A 50 1.71 17.63 -8.51
CA ARG A 50 0.90 16.81 -7.61
C ARG A 50 -0.20 16.06 -8.37
N VAL A 51 -0.89 16.75 -9.28
CA VAL A 51 -1.93 16.15 -10.12
C VAL A 51 -1.33 15.12 -11.08
N MET A 52 -0.21 15.44 -11.73
CA MET A 52 0.46 14.54 -12.67
C MET A 52 0.89 13.21 -12.02
N ILE A 53 1.26 13.22 -10.73
CA ILE A 53 1.61 12.01 -9.97
C ILE A 53 0.37 11.31 -9.44
N SER A 54 -0.59 12.07 -8.88
CA SER A 54 -1.76 11.49 -8.21
C SER A 54 -2.76 10.88 -9.19
N ALA A 55 -3.01 11.52 -10.33
CA ALA A 55 -4.00 11.10 -11.32
C ALA A 55 -3.77 9.68 -11.87
N PRO A 56 -2.57 9.28 -12.34
CA PRO A 56 -2.36 7.92 -12.84
C PRO A 56 -2.49 6.86 -11.74
N ILE A 57 -2.06 7.17 -10.51
CA ILE A 57 -2.21 6.25 -9.37
C ILE A 57 -3.68 6.07 -9.01
N LEU A 58 -4.46 7.17 -8.96
CA LEU A 58 -5.91 7.13 -8.74
C LEU A 58 -6.65 6.37 -9.85
N ALA A 59 -6.25 6.57 -11.12
CA ALA A 59 -6.83 5.84 -12.25
C ALA A 59 -6.58 4.33 -12.14
N LEU A 60 -5.37 3.92 -11.77
CA LEU A 60 -5.02 2.52 -11.54
C LEU A 60 -5.84 1.92 -10.39
N ILE A 61 -5.90 2.60 -9.25
CA ILE A 61 -6.70 2.17 -8.09
C ILE A 61 -8.18 2.02 -8.47
N THR A 62 -8.74 3.01 -9.15
CA THR A 62 -10.15 3.00 -9.56
C THR A 62 -10.43 1.83 -10.50
N THR A 63 -9.58 1.63 -11.50
CA THR A 63 -9.70 0.50 -12.43
C THR A 63 -9.60 -0.83 -11.68
N HIS A 64 -8.67 -0.96 -10.74
CA HIS A 64 -8.49 -2.18 -9.96
C HIS A 64 -9.67 -2.48 -9.02
N VAL A 65 -10.22 -1.45 -8.37
CA VAL A 65 -11.44 -1.57 -7.57
C VAL A 65 -12.63 -1.98 -8.44
N LEU A 66 -12.81 -1.36 -9.60
CA LEU A 66 -13.86 -1.75 -10.55
C LEU A 66 -13.70 -3.19 -11.02
N TYR A 67 -12.46 -3.61 -11.31
CA TYR A 67 -12.14 -4.98 -11.71
C TYR A 67 -12.59 -5.99 -10.64
N ILE A 68 -12.21 -5.78 -9.36
CA ILE A 68 -12.59 -6.68 -8.27
C ILE A 68 -14.11 -6.69 -8.05
N ASN A 69 -14.79 -5.55 -8.23
CA ASN A 69 -16.22 -5.43 -7.95
C ASN A 69 -17.13 -5.91 -9.09
N PHE A 70 -16.73 -5.79 -10.34
CA PHE A 70 -17.60 -6.09 -11.49
C PHE A 70 -17.12 -7.25 -12.34
N TYR A 71 -15.82 -7.57 -12.32
CA TYR A 71 -15.29 -8.66 -13.13
C TYR A 71 -15.38 -9.98 -12.36
N LYS A 72 -16.19 -10.91 -12.87
CA LYS A 72 -16.14 -12.32 -12.46
C LYS A 72 -15.17 -13.05 -13.38
N LEU A 73 -13.98 -13.35 -12.87
CA LEU A 73 -13.06 -14.27 -13.53
C LEU A 73 -13.73 -15.65 -13.63
N ASP A 74 -13.95 -16.14 -14.85
CA ASP A 74 -14.37 -17.52 -15.09
C ASP A 74 -13.17 -18.44 -14.89
N TYR A 75 -12.90 -18.76 -13.62
CA TYR A 75 -11.85 -19.69 -13.25
C TYR A 75 -12.02 -21.04 -13.95
N ALA A 76 -13.25 -21.48 -14.24
CA ALA A 76 -13.50 -22.78 -14.87
C ALA A 76 -13.03 -22.82 -16.35
N ALA A 77 -13.04 -21.68 -17.04
CA ALA A 77 -12.44 -21.55 -18.37
C ALA A 77 -10.91 -21.50 -18.31
N VAL A 78 -10.34 -20.79 -17.33
CA VAL A 78 -8.88 -20.74 -17.09
C VAL A 78 -8.33 -22.11 -16.72
N PHE A 79 -9.02 -22.86 -15.85
CA PHE A 79 -8.62 -24.21 -15.44
C PHE A 79 -8.75 -25.26 -16.55
N ARG A 80 -9.57 -25.03 -17.59
CA ARG A 80 -9.70 -25.93 -18.75
C ARG A 80 -8.76 -25.60 -19.91
N HIS A 81 -8.06 -24.47 -19.87
CA HIS A 81 -7.20 -24.06 -20.97
C HIS A 81 -5.96 -24.98 -21.05
N PRO A 82 -5.58 -25.49 -22.24
CA PRO A 82 -4.49 -26.48 -22.38
C PRO A 82 -3.10 -25.99 -21.94
N SER A 83 -2.93 -24.68 -21.73
CA SER A 83 -1.69 -24.08 -21.18
C SER A 83 -1.75 -23.78 -19.67
N ASN A 84 -2.81 -24.19 -18.96
CA ASN A 84 -2.99 -24.01 -17.52
C ASN A 84 -1.83 -24.59 -16.67
N TRP A 85 -1.12 -25.61 -17.17
CA TRP A 85 0.05 -26.17 -16.50
C TRP A 85 1.16 -25.12 -16.29
N LYS A 86 1.26 -24.11 -17.17
CA LYS A 86 2.20 -22.98 -17.00
C LYS A 86 1.80 -22.09 -15.83
N LEU A 87 0.51 -21.87 -15.64
CA LEU A 87 -0.03 -21.16 -14.46
C LEU A 87 0.25 -21.95 -13.18
N TRP A 88 0.10 -23.27 -13.18
CA TRP A 88 0.46 -24.12 -12.04
C TRP A 88 1.95 -24.09 -11.71
N VAL A 89 2.84 -24.02 -12.71
CA VAL A 89 4.27 -23.82 -12.48
C VAL A 89 4.52 -22.49 -11.77
N VAL A 90 3.86 -21.40 -12.20
CA VAL A 90 3.97 -20.09 -11.54
C VAL A 90 3.36 -20.11 -10.14
N VAL A 91 2.20 -20.75 -9.94
CA VAL A 91 1.51 -20.83 -8.65
C VAL A 91 2.27 -21.71 -7.66
N ILE A 92 2.86 -22.84 -8.09
CA ILE A 92 3.68 -23.70 -7.23
C ILE A 92 5.02 -23.01 -6.92
N ALA A 93 5.66 -22.38 -7.90
CA ALA A 93 6.86 -21.57 -7.67
C ALA A 93 6.58 -20.39 -6.73
N SER A 94 5.42 -19.75 -6.85
CA SER A 94 4.95 -18.69 -5.94
C SER A 94 4.42 -19.24 -4.61
N GLY A 95 4.05 -20.52 -4.53
CA GLY A 95 3.64 -21.18 -3.30
C GLY A 95 4.82 -21.47 -2.37
N TYR A 96 6.01 -21.68 -2.94
CA TYR A 96 7.27 -21.67 -2.17
C TYR A 96 7.60 -20.30 -1.58
N PHE A 97 7.14 -19.23 -2.23
CA PHE A 97 7.24 -17.85 -1.74
C PHE A 97 5.84 -17.29 -1.49
N ASP A 98 5.12 -17.88 -0.54
CA ASP A 98 3.81 -17.41 -0.11
C ASP A 98 3.77 -15.87 -0.02
N ALA A 99 2.77 -15.24 -0.63
CA ALA A 99 2.64 -13.78 -0.69
C ALA A 99 2.63 -13.17 0.71
N HIS A 100 2.17 -13.91 1.72
CA HIS A 100 2.24 -13.53 3.13
C HIS A 100 3.69 -13.55 3.66
N SER A 101 4.51 -14.52 3.25
CA SER A 101 5.93 -14.58 3.60
C SER A 101 6.74 -13.47 2.91
N ILE A 102 6.42 -13.13 1.66
CA ILE A 102 6.98 -11.97 0.96
C ILE A 102 6.58 -10.67 1.66
N TRP A 103 5.32 -10.56 2.10
CA TRP A 103 4.85 -9.41 2.88
C TRP A 103 5.66 -9.21 4.17
N HIS A 104 5.92 -10.29 4.93
CA HIS A 104 6.79 -10.24 6.11
C HIS A 104 8.22 -9.85 5.75
N LEU A 105 8.77 -10.39 4.66
CA LEU A 105 10.13 -10.07 4.20
C LEU A 105 10.30 -8.59 3.84
N VAL A 106 9.29 -7.96 3.24
CA VAL A 106 9.34 -6.55 2.83
C VAL A 106 9.09 -5.59 4.01
N THR A 107 8.20 -5.96 4.92
CA THR A 107 7.81 -5.08 6.04
C THR A 107 8.89 -4.95 7.12
N VAL A 108 9.67 -6.00 7.38
CA VAL A 108 10.77 -5.97 8.36
C VAL A 108 11.83 -4.89 8.06
N PRO A 109 12.49 -4.87 6.88
CA PRO A 109 13.48 -3.84 6.56
C PRO A 109 12.85 -2.45 6.42
N LEU A 110 11.62 -2.35 5.91
CA LEU A 110 10.90 -1.08 5.83
C LEU A 110 10.68 -0.45 7.22
N THR A 111 10.36 -1.26 8.22
CA THR A 111 10.19 -0.81 9.61
C THR A 111 11.50 -0.28 10.19
N ILE A 112 12.63 -0.93 9.89
CA ILE A 112 13.96 -0.49 10.32
C ILE A 112 14.34 0.85 9.68
N LEU A 113 14.13 0.99 8.37
CA LEU A 113 14.41 2.24 7.65
C LEU A 113 13.54 3.39 8.17
N TRP A 114 12.26 3.13 8.41
CA TRP A 114 11.33 4.12 8.95
C TRP A 114 11.74 4.59 10.36
N TRP A 115 12.13 3.66 11.22
CA TRP A 115 12.64 3.99 12.55
C TRP A 115 13.93 4.83 12.48
N SER A 116 14.87 4.46 11.61
CA SER A 116 16.09 5.24 11.42
C SER A 116 15.78 6.67 11.00
N PHE A 117 14.90 6.85 10.01
CA PHE A 117 14.50 8.16 9.53
C PHE A 117 13.88 9.03 10.63
N ILE A 118 12.96 8.47 11.43
CA ILE A 118 12.32 9.21 12.53
C ILE A 118 13.35 9.63 13.59
N ARG A 119 14.27 8.74 13.95
CA ARG A 119 15.33 9.04 14.91
C ARG A 119 16.20 10.18 14.40
N ASP A 120 16.63 10.11 13.15
CA ASP A 120 17.51 11.11 12.54
C ASP A 120 16.81 12.48 12.43
N ASP A 121 15.50 12.52 12.10
CA ASP A 121 14.71 13.78 12.12
C ASP A 121 14.58 14.37 13.53
N ALA A 122 14.37 13.53 14.54
CA ALA A 122 14.26 13.96 15.94
C ALA A 122 15.58 14.54 16.47
N GLU A 123 16.72 13.92 16.15
CA GLU A 123 18.05 14.40 16.51
C GLU A 123 18.37 15.73 15.81
N PHE A 124 18.06 15.85 14.52
CA PHE A 124 18.23 17.09 13.77
C PHE A 124 17.40 18.23 14.37
N ARG A 125 16.12 17.98 14.70
CA ARG A 125 15.27 18.99 15.36
C ARG A 125 15.83 19.42 16.70
N THR A 126 16.23 18.47 17.53
CA THR A 126 16.73 18.75 18.89
C THR A 126 18.03 19.56 18.85
N SER A 127 18.97 19.19 17.99
CA SER A 127 20.23 19.92 17.82
C SER A 127 20.01 21.35 17.30
N SER A 128 19.06 21.55 16.37
CA SER A 128 18.70 22.88 15.87
C SER A 128 18.15 23.80 16.97
N LEU A 129 17.32 23.26 17.86
CA LEU A 129 16.73 23.98 18.99
C LEU A 129 17.79 24.35 20.04
N LEU A 130 18.68 23.40 20.37
CA LEU A 130 19.80 23.63 21.30
C LEU A 130 20.78 24.68 20.78
N LYS A 131 21.08 24.67 19.47
CA LYS A 131 21.93 25.69 18.86
C LYS A 131 21.28 27.07 18.94
N LYS A 132 19.97 27.15 18.66
CA LYS A 132 19.20 28.39 18.74
C LYS A 132 19.13 28.96 20.17
N SER A 133 18.97 28.11 21.19
CA SER A 133 18.95 28.57 22.59
C SER A 133 20.29 29.12 23.04
N LYS A 134 21.41 28.46 22.69
CA LYS A 134 22.78 28.93 22.99
C LYS A 134 23.09 30.28 22.36
N THR A 135 22.68 30.51 21.11
CA THR A 135 22.88 31.81 20.45
C THR A 135 22.07 32.93 21.09
N LYS A 136 20.89 32.63 21.66
CA LYS A 136 20.02 33.63 22.30
C LYS A 136 20.46 34.01 23.72
N ALA A 137 21.27 33.16 24.36
CA ALA A 137 21.78 33.35 25.71
C ALA A 137 23.13 34.09 25.77
N LYS A 138 23.74 34.36 24.61
CA LYS A 138 24.98 35.12 24.46
C LYS A 138 24.66 36.51 23.91
#